data_AF-Q9F9M3-F1
#
_entry.id   AF-Q9F9M3-F1
#
_cell.length_a   1.000
_cell.length_b   1.000
_cell.length_c   1.000
_cell.angle_alpha   90.00
_cell.angle_beta   90.00
_cell.angle_gamma   90.00
#
_symmetry.space_group_name_H-M   'P 1'
#
loop_
_entity.id
_entity.type
_entity.pdbx_description
1 polymer ?
#
loop_
_entity_poly.entity_id
_entity_poly.type
_entity_poly.pdbx_seq_one_letter_code
_entity_poly.pdbx_strand_id
1 'polypeptide(L)'
;VKTWNRWVYEDWGGIWIGRLGKYGVESPRSLKDAKQDAYWAHHDLYLLAYALWPTGFFRLALPDQEEMEWFEANYPGWYDHYGKIFEEWRARGCEDPSSGFIPLMWFIENNHPIYIDRVSQVPFCPSLAKGASTLRVHEYNGKMHTFTD
;
A
#
# COMPACT_ATOMS: atom_id res chain seq x y z
N VAL A 1 -6.40 -5.14 -9.75
CA VAL A 1 -5.81 -6.50 -9.53
C VAL A 1 -5.71 -7.39 -10.78
N LYS A 2 -6.30 -7.07 -11.94
CA LYS A 2 -6.32 -7.96 -13.14
C LYS A 2 -4.95 -8.54 -13.50
N THR A 3 -3.93 -7.70 -13.57
CA THR A 3 -2.55 -8.12 -13.91
C THR A 3 -1.94 -9.04 -12.84
N TRP A 4 -2.09 -8.69 -11.56
CA TRP A 4 -1.54 -9.48 -10.45
C TRP A 4 -2.16 -10.89 -10.41
N ASN A 5 -3.49 -10.99 -10.56
CA ASN A 5 -4.16 -12.29 -10.54
C ASN A 5 -3.69 -13.19 -11.70
N ARG A 6 -3.57 -12.63 -12.91
CA ARG A 6 -3.05 -13.38 -14.06
C ARG A 6 -1.63 -13.87 -13.80
N TRP A 7 -0.71 -12.97 -13.44
CA TRP A 7 0.70 -13.33 -13.33
C TRP A 7 1.00 -14.24 -12.14
N VAL A 8 0.47 -13.91 -10.96
CA VAL A 8 0.83 -14.61 -9.72
C VAL A 8 -0.05 -15.84 -9.51
N TYR A 9 -1.35 -15.73 -9.74
CA TYR A 9 -2.30 -16.78 -9.39
C TYR A 9 -2.49 -17.80 -10.52
N GLU A 10 -2.66 -17.33 -11.76
CA GLU A 10 -2.92 -18.20 -12.92
C GLU A 10 -1.63 -18.73 -13.55
N ASP A 11 -0.76 -17.83 -14.03
CA ASP A 11 0.45 -18.17 -14.78
C ASP A 11 1.49 -18.84 -13.89
N TRP A 12 1.84 -18.20 -12.78
CA TRP A 12 2.85 -18.70 -11.87
C TRP A 12 2.32 -19.79 -10.94
N GLY A 13 1.36 -19.45 -10.07
CA GLY A 13 0.83 -20.33 -9.04
C GLY A 13 0.10 -21.56 -9.59
N GLY A 14 -0.48 -21.43 -10.79
CA GLY A 14 -1.13 -22.53 -11.52
C GLY A 14 -0.17 -23.27 -12.45
N ILE A 15 0.21 -22.65 -13.58
CA ILE A 15 0.91 -23.35 -14.66
C ILE A 15 2.37 -23.64 -14.30
N TRP A 16 3.13 -22.63 -13.88
CA TRP A 16 4.56 -22.78 -13.64
C TRP A 16 4.84 -23.76 -12.50
N ILE A 17 4.20 -23.55 -11.34
CA ILE A 17 4.35 -24.46 -10.19
C ILE A 17 3.77 -25.85 -10.49
N GLY A 18 2.65 -25.92 -11.20
CA GLY A 18 2.05 -27.21 -11.58
C GLY A 18 3.00 -28.13 -12.37
N ARG A 19 3.85 -27.58 -13.24
CA ARG A 19 4.88 -28.37 -13.97
C ARG A 19 5.93 -28.99 -13.06
N LEU A 20 6.13 -28.43 -11.87
CA LEU A 20 7.10 -28.88 -10.88
C LEU A 20 6.50 -29.88 -9.88
N GLY A 21 5.19 -30.16 -9.94
CA GLY A 21 4.53 -31.10 -9.04
C GLY A 21 5.13 -32.51 -9.06
N LYS A 22 5.64 -32.96 -10.22
CA LYS A 22 6.38 -34.24 -10.35
C LYS A 22 7.68 -34.32 -9.54
N TYR A 23 8.16 -33.18 -9.03
CA TYR A 23 9.33 -33.08 -8.16
C TYR A 23 8.96 -32.77 -6.70
N GLY A 24 7.68 -32.87 -6.32
CA GLY A 24 7.22 -32.59 -4.95
C GLY A 24 7.08 -31.11 -4.63
N VAL A 25 7.03 -30.23 -5.64
CA VAL A 25 6.77 -28.80 -5.42
C VAL A 25 5.26 -28.56 -5.36
N GLU A 26 4.83 -27.82 -4.34
CA GLU A 26 3.44 -27.39 -4.14
C GLU A 26 3.32 -25.87 -4.28
N SER A 27 2.14 -25.38 -4.67
CA SER A 27 1.86 -23.94 -4.64
C SER A 27 1.96 -23.42 -3.19
N PRO A 28 2.50 -22.20 -2.97
CA PRO A 28 2.73 -21.70 -1.62
C PRO A 28 1.45 -21.69 -0.79
N ARG A 29 1.53 -22.15 0.46
CA ARG A 29 0.41 -22.15 1.39
C ARG A 29 -0.20 -20.75 1.60
N SER A 30 0.64 -19.70 1.51
CA SER A 30 0.26 -18.30 1.68
C SER A 30 -0.24 -17.61 0.40
N LEU A 31 -0.40 -18.34 -0.71
CA LEU A 31 -0.81 -17.73 -1.99
C LEU A 31 -2.23 -17.14 -1.92
N LYS A 32 -3.10 -17.71 -1.07
CA LYS A 32 -4.43 -17.16 -0.81
C LYS A 32 -4.37 -15.86 -0.02
N ASP A 33 -3.52 -15.82 1.00
CA ASP A 33 -3.28 -14.63 1.81
C ASP A 33 -2.69 -13.49 0.96
N ALA A 34 -1.74 -13.80 0.08
CA ALA A 34 -1.21 -12.81 -0.86
C ALA A 34 -2.30 -12.24 -1.79
N LYS A 35 -3.31 -13.03 -2.17
CA LYS A 35 -4.39 -12.61 -3.07
C LYS A 35 -5.41 -11.71 -2.39
N GLN A 36 -5.76 -11.96 -1.13
CA GLN A 36 -6.66 -11.06 -0.39
C GLN A 36 -6.01 -9.67 -0.22
N ASP A 37 -4.72 -9.61 0.05
CA ASP A 37 -4.02 -8.35 0.34
C ASP A 37 -3.73 -7.53 -0.92
N ALA A 38 -3.53 -8.20 -2.06
CA ALA A 38 -3.15 -7.56 -3.33
C ALA A 38 -4.17 -6.53 -3.85
N TYR A 39 -5.41 -6.52 -3.35
CA TYR A 39 -6.45 -5.64 -3.89
C TYR A 39 -6.16 -4.16 -3.66
N TRP A 40 -5.92 -3.77 -2.39
CA TRP A 40 -5.73 -2.38 -1.99
C TRP A 40 -4.28 -1.99 -1.71
N ALA A 41 -3.38 -2.97 -1.49
CA ALA A 41 -2.02 -2.73 -1.00
C ALA A 41 -1.23 -1.66 -1.77
N HIS A 42 -1.39 -1.57 -3.10
CA HIS A 42 -0.68 -0.58 -3.91
C HIS A 42 -1.24 0.85 -3.76
N HIS A 43 -2.53 1.00 -3.46
CA HIS A 43 -3.13 2.29 -3.14
C HIS A 43 -2.73 2.75 -1.75
N ASP A 44 -2.74 1.83 -0.78
CA ASP A 44 -2.25 2.08 0.58
C ASP A 44 -0.78 2.53 0.56
N LEU A 45 0.07 1.88 -0.23
CA LEU A 45 1.48 2.25 -0.37
C LEU A 45 1.64 3.63 -1.05
N TYR A 46 0.86 3.95 -2.08
CA TYR A 46 1.00 5.25 -2.76
C TYR A 46 0.68 6.44 -1.85
N LEU A 47 -0.29 6.30 -0.94
CA LEU A 47 -0.54 7.33 0.09
C LEU A 47 0.73 7.62 0.91
N LEU A 48 1.41 6.57 1.37
CA LEU A 48 2.63 6.69 2.17
C LEU A 48 3.79 7.24 1.34
N ALA A 49 3.95 6.77 0.09
CA ALA A 49 4.98 7.25 -0.82
C ALA A 49 4.80 8.75 -1.13
N TYR A 50 3.57 9.20 -1.40
CA TYR A 50 3.28 10.60 -1.65
C TYR A 50 3.45 11.45 -0.39
N ALA A 51 3.03 10.97 0.79
CA ALA A 51 3.23 11.69 2.05
C ALA A 51 4.71 11.89 2.41
N LEU A 52 5.56 10.94 2.01
CA LEU A 52 7.00 10.95 2.23
C LEU A 52 7.79 11.38 0.98
N TRP A 53 7.16 12.06 0.02
CA TRP A 53 7.79 12.42 -1.26
C TRP A 53 9.17 13.10 -1.15
N PRO A 54 9.50 13.93 -0.13
CA PRO A 54 10.83 14.55 -0.03
C PRO A 54 11.98 13.57 0.23
N THR A 55 11.67 12.32 0.62
CA THR A 55 12.67 11.26 0.86
C THR A 55 13.06 10.51 -0.41
N GLY A 56 12.30 10.70 -1.50
CA GLY A 56 12.57 10.09 -2.80
C GLY A 56 13.61 10.85 -3.62
N PHE A 57 14.00 10.25 -4.74
CA PHE A 57 14.89 10.83 -5.76
C PHE A 57 14.19 10.95 -7.13
N PHE A 58 12.86 10.98 -7.10
CA PHE A 58 11.97 11.07 -8.26
C PHE A 58 10.83 12.04 -7.95
N ARG A 59 10.18 12.54 -9.01
CA ARG A 59 9.04 13.46 -8.89
C ARG A 59 7.73 12.66 -8.91
N LEU A 60 6.80 13.02 -8.04
CA LEU A 60 5.46 12.43 -7.96
C LEU A 60 4.41 13.44 -8.44
N ALA A 61 3.21 12.94 -8.75
CA ALA A 61 2.04 13.74 -9.07
C ALA A 61 0.81 13.18 -8.34
N LEU A 62 -0.12 14.04 -7.95
CA LEU A 62 -1.44 13.59 -7.52
C LEU A 62 -2.25 13.14 -8.74
N PRO A 63 -3.16 12.15 -8.58
CA PRO A 63 -4.11 11.81 -9.63
C PRO A 63 -4.89 13.04 -10.10
N ASP A 64 -5.01 13.21 -11.42
CA ASP A 64 -5.92 14.21 -12.00
C ASP A 64 -7.37 13.70 -12.01
N GLN A 65 -8.30 14.51 -12.53
CA GLN A 65 -9.72 14.16 -12.55
C GLN A 65 -10.01 12.91 -13.39
N GLU A 66 -9.36 12.76 -14.55
CA GLU A 66 -9.58 11.63 -15.45
C GLU A 66 -9.04 10.33 -14.81
N GLU A 67 -7.88 10.43 -14.15
CA GLU A 67 -7.29 9.31 -13.40
C GLU A 67 -8.12 8.93 -12.18
N MET A 68 -8.68 9.89 -11.44
CA MET A 68 -9.57 9.61 -10.30
C MET A 68 -10.85 8.89 -10.75
N GLU A 69 -11.46 9.29 -11.87
CA GLU A 69 -12.60 8.59 -12.46
C GLU A 69 -12.23 7.18 -12.90
N TRP A 70 -11.05 7.01 -13.51
CA TRP A 70 -10.53 5.69 -13.86
C TRP A 70 -10.30 4.81 -12.63
N PHE A 71 -9.73 5.37 -11.54
CA PHE A 71 -9.51 4.63 -10.30
C PHE A 71 -10.83 4.16 -9.70
N GLU A 72 -11.83 5.03 -9.58
CA GLU A 72 -13.13 4.65 -9.03
C GLU A 72 -13.83 3.59 -9.89
N ALA A 73 -13.76 3.70 -11.23
CA ALA A 73 -14.33 2.72 -12.13
C ALA A 73 -13.67 1.32 -12.02
N ASN A 74 -12.37 1.26 -11.70
CA ASN A 74 -11.63 -0.01 -11.60
C ASN A 74 -11.50 -0.54 -10.17
N TYR A 75 -11.67 0.33 -9.17
CA TYR A 75 -11.57 0.07 -7.75
C TYR A 75 -12.71 0.80 -7.01
N PRO A 76 -13.97 0.33 -7.12
CA PRO A 76 -15.10 1.01 -6.48
C PRO A 76 -14.88 1.24 -4.98
N GLY A 77 -15.10 2.48 -4.53
CA GLY A 77 -14.78 2.94 -3.18
C GLY A 77 -13.34 3.43 -3.00
N TRP A 78 -12.61 3.67 -4.11
CA TRP A 78 -11.32 4.34 -4.10
C TRP A 78 -11.49 5.84 -3.83
N TYR A 79 -12.45 6.49 -4.48
CA TYR A 79 -12.64 7.93 -4.37
C TYR A 79 -13.03 8.36 -2.96
N ASP A 80 -13.98 7.65 -2.35
CA ASP A 80 -14.47 7.92 -0.99
C ASP A 80 -13.39 7.79 0.10
N HIS A 81 -12.22 7.25 -0.24
CA HIS A 81 -11.10 7.09 0.67
C HIS A 81 -9.85 7.83 0.17
N TYR A 82 -9.17 7.32 -0.86
CA TYR A 82 -7.92 7.91 -1.36
C TYR A 82 -8.16 9.23 -2.09
N GLY A 83 -9.19 9.30 -2.94
CA GLY A 83 -9.53 10.49 -3.71
C GLY A 83 -9.75 11.71 -2.81
N LYS A 84 -10.61 11.57 -1.78
CA LYS A 84 -10.87 12.63 -0.80
C LYS A 84 -9.61 13.06 -0.03
N ILE A 85 -8.74 12.13 0.34
CA ILE A 85 -7.47 12.45 1.02
C ILE A 85 -6.57 13.28 0.08
N PHE A 86 -6.42 12.88 -1.19
CA PHE A 86 -5.62 13.62 -2.16
C PHE A 86 -6.20 15.00 -2.47
N GLU A 87 -7.52 15.14 -2.56
CA GLU A 87 -8.19 16.44 -2.70
C GLU A 87 -7.93 17.35 -1.50
N GLU A 88 -7.99 16.82 -0.28
CA GLU A 88 -7.65 17.57 0.94
C GLU A 88 -6.19 18.06 0.91
N TRP A 89 -5.25 17.18 0.53
CA TRP A 89 -3.84 17.55 0.43
C TRP A 89 -3.58 18.59 -0.65
N ARG A 90 -4.29 18.51 -1.79
CA ARG A 90 -4.26 19.53 -2.84
C ARG A 90 -4.80 20.86 -2.32
N ALA A 91 -5.92 20.86 -1.60
CA ALA A 91 -6.50 22.06 -1.00
C ALA A 91 -5.57 22.75 0.02
N ARG A 92 -4.69 21.97 0.67
CA ARG A 92 -3.64 22.48 1.57
C ARG A 92 -2.34 22.88 0.87
N GLY A 93 -2.28 22.79 -0.46
CA GLY A 93 -1.13 23.23 -1.25
C GLY A 93 0.07 22.28 -1.17
N CYS A 94 -0.13 20.97 -1.07
CA CYS A 94 0.99 20.00 -0.97
C CYS A 94 1.99 20.02 -2.15
N GLU A 95 1.62 20.61 -3.28
CA GLU A 95 2.48 20.79 -4.46
C GLU A 95 3.05 22.23 -4.58
N ASP A 96 2.55 23.17 -3.76
CA ASP A 96 3.01 24.56 -3.69
C ASP A 96 4.12 24.68 -2.64
N PRO A 97 5.37 25.01 -3.02
CA PRO A 97 6.48 25.12 -2.08
C PRO A 97 6.30 26.23 -1.03
N SER A 98 5.39 27.18 -1.25
CA SER A 98 5.10 28.26 -0.29
C SER A 98 4.11 27.86 0.81
N SER A 99 3.44 26.71 0.67
CA SER A 99 2.40 26.25 1.62
C SER A 99 2.94 25.85 2.99
N GLY A 100 4.21 25.43 3.06
CA GLY A 100 4.79 24.83 4.26
C GLY A 100 4.16 23.49 4.66
N PHE A 101 3.35 22.88 3.79
CA PHE A 101 2.66 21.62 4.05
C PHE A 101 3.32 20.45 3.31
N ILE A 102 3.66 19.40 4.07
CA ILE A 102 4.02 18.08 3.54
C ILE A 102 2.98 17.09 4.06
N PRO A 103 2.42 16.18 3.25
CA PRO A 103 1.33 15.34 3.71
C PRO A 103 1.68 14.39 4.87
N LEU A 104 2.97 14.14 5.16
CA LEU A 104 3.38 13.52 6.43
C LEU A 104 2.83 14.25 7.65
N MET A 105 2.71 15.58 7.61
CA MET A 105 2.09 16.36 8.67
C MET A 105 0.65 15.89 8.89
N TRP A 106 -0.13 15.72 7.81
CA TRP A 106 -1.51 15.23 7.87
C TRP A 106 -1.64 13.89 8.61
N PHE A 107 -0.72 12.96 8.41
CA PHE A 107 -0.70 11.69 9.17
C PHE A 107 -0.50 11.91 10.67
N ILE A 108 0.36 12.87 11.05
CA ILE A 108 0.67 13.18 12.45
C ILE A 108 -0.53 13.85 13.14
N GLU A 109 -1.13 14.88 12.54
CA GLU A 109 -2.29 15.61 13.10
C GLU A 109 -3.54 14.71 13.20
N ASN A 110 -3.74 13.80 12.25
CA ASN A 110 -4.89 12.90 12.25
C ASN A 110 -4.64 11.56 12.96
N ASN A 111 -3.50 11.44 13.67
CA ASN A 111 -3.17 10.28 14.49
C ASN A 111 -3.21 8.95 13.69
N HIS A 112 -2.59 8.97 12.51
CA HIS A 112 -2.35 7.82 11.63
C HIS A 112 -0.86 7.47 11.61
N PRO A 113 -0.34 6.68 12.59
CA PRO A 113 1.09 6.37 12.62
C PRO A 113 1.49 5.51 11.42
N ILE A 114 2.65 5.82 10.84
CA ILE A 114 3.32 4.98 9.84
C ILE A 114 4.35 4.11 10.55
N TYR A 115 4.25 2.80 10.34
CA TYR A 115 5.20 1.81 10.86
C TYR A 115 6.02 1.22 9.72
N ILE A 116 7.17 0.66 10.06
CA ILE A 116 8.02 -0.09 9.13
C ILE A 116 8.07 -1.53 9.61
N ASP A 117 7.74 -2.49 8.73
CA ASP A 117 7.86 -3.89 9.08
C ASP A 117 9.33 -4.27 9.32
N ARG A 118 9.60 -4.93 10.44
CA ARG A 118 10.93 -5.42 10.81
C ARG A 118 11.48 -6.43 9.81
N VAL A 119 10.61 -7.18 9.11
CA VAL A 119 11.04 -8.23 8.18
C VAL A 119 11.18 -7.67 6.75
N SER A 120 10.07 -7.28 6.12
CA SER A 120 10.02 -6.89 4.71
C SER A 120 10.50 -5.46 4.42
N GLN A 121 10.59 -4.60 5.44
CA GLN A 121 10.84 -3.16 5.33
C GLN A 121 9.73 -2.38 4.59
N VAL A 122 8.60 -3.02 4.28
CA VAL A 122 7.45 -2.35 3.67
C VAL A 122 6.84 -1.40 4.72
N PRO A 123 6.63 -0.11 4.39
CA PRO A 123 5.94 0.81 5.27
C PRO A 123 4.44 0.51 5.27
N PHE A 124 3.77 0.64 6.41
CA PHE A 124 2.35 0.38 6.55
C PHE A 124 1.69 1.33 7.55
N CYS A 125 0.41 1.65 7.33
CA CYS A 125 -0.39 2.50 8.21
C CYS A 125 -1.69 1.78 8.60
N PRO A 126 -1.74 1.11 9.76
CA PRO A 126 -2.82 0.19 10.11
C PRO A 126 -4.17 0.86 10.31
N SER A 127 -4.19 2.13 10.70
CA SER A 127 -5.43 2.87 10.95
C SER A 127 -6.06 3.49 9.71
N LEU A 128 -5.39 3.39 8.55
CA LEU A 128 -5.83 4.02 7.31
C LEU A 128 -5.94 3.01 6.15
N ALA A 129 -5.08 1.99 6.11
CA ALA A 129 -5.07 1.02 5.02
C ALA A 129 -6.42 0.32 4.81
N LYS A 130 -6.82 0.13 3.54
CA LYS A 130 -7.97 -0.71 3.18
C LYS A 130 -7.57 -2.19 2.99
N GLY A 131 -6.30 -2.46 2.70
CA GLY A 131 -5.74 -3.80 2.64
C GLY A 131 -5.42 -4.37 4.03
N ALA A 132 -4.79 -5.55 4.07
CA ALA A 132 -4.31 -6.09 5.34
C ALA A 132 -3.13 -5.27 5.86
N SER A 133 -3.22 -4.90 7.13
CA SER A 133 -2.23 -4.07 7.81
C SER A 133 -2.27 -4.33 9.31
N THR A 134 -2.40 -5.59 9.74
CA THR A 134 -2.40 -5.94 11.16
C THR A 134 -1.12 -5.42 11.80
N LEU A 135 -1.23 -4.71 12.91
CA LEU A 135 -0.05 -4.28 13.66
C LEU A 135 0.23 -5.27 14.79
N ARG A 136 1.40 -5.90 14.76
CA ARG A 136 1.98 -6.54 15.94
C ARG A 136 3.21 -5.79 16.40
N VAL A 137 3.31 -5.58 17.70
CA VAL A 137 4.48 -4.97 18.32
C VAL A 137 4.98 -5.87 19.43
N HIS A 138 6.21 -6.37 19.29
CA HIS A 138 6.86 -7.19 20.31
C HIS A 138 8.09 -6.48 20.84
N GLU A 139 8.28 -6.54 22.15
CA GLU A 139 9.55 -6.19 22.78
C GLU A 139 10.40 -7.46 22.94
N TYR A 140 11.64 -7.42 22.46
CA TYR A 140 12.62 -8.48 22.67
C TYR A 140 13.95 -7.86 23.05
N ASN A 141 14.49 -8.26 24.20
CA ASN A 141 15.77 -7.76 24.72
C ASN A 141 15.84 -6.21 24.78
N GLY A 142 14.78 -5.56 25.27
CA GLY A 142 14.69 -4.11 25.37
C GLY A 142 14.51 -3.36 24.04
N LYS A 143 14.22 -4.07 22.94
CA LYS A 143 13.99 -3.49 21.62
C LYS A 143 12.60 -3.83 21.09
N MET A 144 11.89 -2.81 20.64
CA MET A 144 10.61 -2.95 19.97
C MET A 144 10.78 -3.33 18.50
N HIS A 145 9.94 -4.27 18.04
CA HIS A 145 9.86 -4.75 16.67
C HIS A 145 8.40 -4.71 16.21
N THR A 146 8.16 -4.10 15.06
CA THR A 146 6.85 -3.95 14.42
C THR A 146 6.72 -4.93 13.26
N PHE A 147 5.58 -5.60 13.15
CA PHE A 147 5.30 -6.56 12.08
C PHE A 147 3.93 -6.28 11.45
N THR A 148 3.79 -6.69 10.19
CA THR A 148 2.56 -6.61 9.39
C THR A 148 2.21 -7.99 8.81
N ASP A 149 1.27 -8.70 9.42
CA ASP A 149 0.85 -10.07 9.08
C ASP A 149 -0.65 -10.36 9.25
#